data_AF-A0A2V2UNV3-F1
#
_entry.id   AF-A0A2V2UNV3-F1
#
_cell.length_a   1.000
_cell.length_b   1.000
_cell.length_c   1.000
_cell.angle_alpha   90.00
_cell.angle_beta   90.00
_cell.angle_gamma   90.00
#
_symmetry.space_group_name_H-M   'P 1'
#
loop_
_entity.id
_entity.type
_entity.pdbx_description
1 polymer ?
#
loop_
_entity_poly.entity_id
_entity_poly.type
_entity_poly.pdbx_seq_one_letter_code
_entity_poly.pdbx_strand_id
1 'polypeptide(L)'
;MFSPGLLPNLLRDVHEMTRHDAARMDELAAEVANEPSEYSPVLRRGLRVLRSMVNDNRLSTSALLPDRIRYASVKEREKAFSKHHGHFCAYYKSSCFASVMLTCLAISTVGYFDEDFYPAYVEDVDYSLRLRLLGFQERNVLCGKFVHRGSLSIRLSEQLELPDALWYRRVKSLMTNQPYVVMKWNGLKACCDGYKEPYDGMVPLDVWVKGEARIQRIRAHGHDEVRRVQSIDYDGSLWYPFMTKGRWFGDKHKFCFLILFFLIFKFTPPFGYLHE
;
A
#
# COMPACT_ATOMS: atom_id res chain seq x y z
N MET A 1 9.85 21.30 -1.89
CA MET A 1 10.12 22.31 -2.96
C MET A 1 10.79 21.60 -4.11
N PHE A 2 10.40 21.92 -5.35
CA PHE A 2 10.93 21.34 -6.58
C PHE A 2 11.73 22.40 -7.34
N SER A 3 12.87 22.03 -7.94
CA SER A 3 13.56 22.90 -8.90
C SER A 3 12.76 23.01 -10.21
N PRO A 4 12.73 24.17 -10.91
CA PRO A 4 11.90 24.37 -12.11
C PRO A 4 12.10 23.32 -13.21
N GLY A 5 13.33 22.83 -13.40
CA GLY A 5 13.66 21.79 -14.38
C GLY A 5 13.35 20.35 -13.95
N LEU A 6 12.93 20.08 -12.71
CA LEU A 6 12.67 18.70 -12.27
C LEU A 6 11.48 18.10 -13.00
N LEU A 7 10.32 18.76 -12.94
CA LEU A 7 9.07 18.21 -13.47
C LEU A 7 9.12 18.01 -15.00
N PRO A 8 9.60 18.96 -15.83
CA PRO A 8 9.68 18.75 -17.28
C PRO A 8 10.65 17.64 -17.69
N ASN A 9 11.82 17.54 -17.04
CA ASN A 9 12.77 16.45 -17.34
C ASN A 9 12.21 15.09 -16.88
N LEU A 10 11.63 15.02 -15.68
CA LEU A 10 11.00 13.79 -15.17
C LEU A 10 9.85 13.33 -16.07
N LEU A 11 8.98 14.23 -16.54
CA LEU A 11 7.90 13.87 -17.47
C LEU A 11 8.42 13.34 -18.82
N ARG A 12 9.47 13.96 -19.39
CA ARG A 12 10.12 13.48 -20.62
C ARG A 12 10.71 12.09 -20.40
N ASP A 13 11.45 11.90 -19.32
CA ASP A 13 12.15 10.64 -19.03
C ASP A 13 11.15 9.51 -18.76
N VAL A 14 10.05 9.78 -18.03
CA VAL A 14 8.92 8.85 -17.88
C VAL A 14 8.33 8.50 -19.24
N HIS A 15 7.95 9.49 -20.05
CA HIS A 15 7.30 9.27 -21.34
C HIS A 15 8.14 8.38 -22.28
N GLU A 16 9.44 8.66 -22.39
CA GLU A 16 10.36 7.85 -23.21
C GLU A 16 10.50 6.42 -22.65
N MET A 17 10.62 6.28 -21.32
CA MET A 17 10.80 4.98 -20.67
C MET A 17 9.52 4.13 -20.58
N THR A 18 8.33 4.73 -20.80
CA THR A 18 7.02 4.03 -20.81
C THR A 18 6.36 4.02 -22.19
N ARG A 19 7.04 4.44 -23.26
CA ARG A 19 6.44 4.57 -24.62
C ARG A 19 5.84 3.29 -25.19
N HIS A 20 6.24 2.13 -24.67
CA HIS A 20 5.73 0.80 -25.07
C HIS A 20 4.61 0.27 -24.16
N ASP A 21 4.29 0.96 -23.06
CA ASP A 21 3.31 0.49 -22.07
C ASP A 21 1.88 0.49 -22.62
N ALA A 22 1.55 1.39 -23.57
CA ALA A 22 0.22 1.46 -24.17
C ALA A 22 -0.16 0.16 -24.89
N ALA A 23 0.69 -0.33 -25.79
CA ALA A 23 0.47 -1.61 -26.47
C ALA A 23 0.37 -2.78 -25.47
N ARG A 24 1.15 -2.74 -24.38
CA ARG A 24 1.06 -3.75 -23.31
C ARG A 24 -0.26 -3.66 -22.54
N MET A 25 -0.80 -2.47 -22.33
CA MET A 25 -2.13 -2.30 -21.72
C MET A 25 -3.24 -2.82 -22.64
N ASP A 26 -3.15 -2.61 -23.96
CA ASP A 26 -4.11 -3.11 -24.94
C ASP A 26 -4.11 -4.65 -25.00
N GLU A 27 -2.93 -5.29 -25.00
CA GLU A 27 -2.79 -6.75 -24.88
C GLU A 27 -3.46 -7.30 -23.61
N LEU A 28 -3.24 -6.65 -22.47
CA LEU A 28 -3.80 -7.06 -21.18
C LEU A 28 -5.32 -6.83 -21.12
N ALA A 29 -5.82 -5.76 -21.73
CA ALA A 29 -7.25 -5.51 -21.86
C ALA A 29 -7.93 -6.60 -22.71
N ALA A 30 -7.29 -7.03 -23.80
CA ALA A 30 -7.77 -8.15 -24.61
C ALA A 30 -7.70 -9.49 -23.85
N GLU A 31 -6.65 -9.76 -23.07
CA GLU A 31 -6.56 -10.95 -22.21
C GLU A 31 -7.68 -10.96 -21.16
N VAL A 32 -7.90 -9.85 -20.46
CA VAL A 32 -8.94 -9.70 -19.41
C VAL A 32 -10.36 -9.75 -19.97
N ALA A 33 -10.60 -9.23 -21.18
CA ALA A 33 -11.94 -9.25 -21.80
C ALA A 33 -12.46 -10.67 -22.11
N ASN A 34 -11.57 -11.67 -22.15
CA ASN A 34 -11.89 -13.08 -22.38
C ASN A 34 -11.96 -13.92 -21.10
N GLU A 35 -11.97 -13.31 -19.91
CA GLU A 35 -12.10 -14.02 -18.63
C GLU A 35 -13.54 -14.43 -18.28
N PRO A 36 -13.74 -15.50 -17.50
CA PRO A 36 -12.73 -16.35 -16.85
C PRO A 36 -11.97 -17.29 -17.80
N SER A 37 -10.68 -17.48 -17.54
CA SER A 37 -9.77 -18.37 -18.29
C SER A 37 -9.45 -19.64 -17.50
N GLU A 38 -8.69 -20.58 -18.09
CA GLU A 38 -8.28 -21.82 -17.41
C GLU A 38 -7.45 -21.60 -16.14
N TYR A 39 -6.96 -20.38 -15.91
CA TYR A 39 -6.26 -19.95 -14.70
C TYR A 39 -7.21 -19.51 -13.57
N SER A 40 -8.46 -19.17 -13.89
CA SER A 40 -9.46 -18.69 -12.93
C SER A 40 -9.80 -19.77 -11.88
N PRO A 41 -9.69 -19.47 -10.56
CA PRO A 41 -10.07 -20.40 -9.49
C PRO A 41 -11.55 -20.81 -9.53
N VAL A 42 -12.39 -20.01 -10.19
CA VAL A 42 -13.80 -20.32 -10.48
C VAL A 42 -13.93 -21.66 -11.21
N LEU A 43 -13.18 -21.84 -12.30
CA LEU A 43 -13.24 -23.06 -13.12
C LEU A 43 -12.55 -24.26 -12.44
N ARG A 44 -11.66 -24.01 -11.46
CA ARG A 44 -10.90 -25.04 -10.74
C ARG A 44 -11.52 -25.46 -9.40
N ARG A 45 -12.32 -24.60 -8.76
CA ARG A 45 -12.79 -24.75 -7.36
C ARG A 45 -14.20 -24.18 -7.07
N GLY A 46 -14.91 -23.65 -8.07
CA GLY A 46 -16.25 -23.06 -7.86
C GLY A 46 -16.26 -21.74 -7.06
N LEU A 47 -15.11 -21.06 -6.96
CA LEU A 47 -14.99 -19.74 -6.34
C LEU A 47 -15.62 -18.64 -7.23
N ARG A 48 -15.79 -17.41 -6.73
CA ARG A 48 -16.24 -16.27 -7.57
C ARG A 48 -15.06 -15.62 -8.31
N VAL A 49 -15.32 -15.02 -9.47
CA VAL A 49 -14.32 -14.24 -10.21
C VAL A 49 -14.02 -12.96 -9.41
N LEU A 50 -12.74 -12.63 -9.24
CA LEU A 50 -12.30 -11.47 -8.47
C LEU A 50 -12.20 -10.25 -9.38
N ARG A 51 -13.35 -9.61 -9.60
CA ARG A 51 -13.48 -8.35 -10.30
C ARG A 51 -14.34 -7.39 -9.47
N SER A 52 -13.80 -6.20 -9.22
CA SER A 52 -14.57 -5.06 -8.72
C SER A 52 -15.66 -4.74 -9.74
N MET A 53 -16.91 -4.93 -9.33
CA MET A 53 -18.07 -4.50 -10.11
C MET A 53 -18.29 -3.00 -9.85
N VAL A 54 -18.78 -2.26 -10.83
CA VAL A 54 -19.04 -0.79 -10.72
C VAL A 54 -19.88 -0.40 -9.49
N ASN A 55 -20.67 -1.34 -8.95
CA ASN A 55 -21.55 -1.16 -7.80
C ASN A 55 -20.97 -1.65 -6.45
N ASP A 56 -19.77 -2.21 -6.41
CA ASP A 56 -19.07 -2.60 -5.16
C ASP A 56 -17.91 -1.64 -4.88
N ASN A 57 -18.28 -0.49 -4.32
CA ASN A 57 -17.37 0.58 -3.92
C ASN A 57 -16.39 0.18 -2.79
N ARG A 58 -16.46 -1.07 -2.29
CA ARG A 58 -15.63 -1.57 -1.19
C ARG A 58 -14.54 -2.49 -1.71
N LEU A 59 -14.80 -3.28 -2.76
CA LEU A 59 -13.81 -4.17 -3.36
C LEU A 59 -12.94 -3.41 -4.37
N SER A 60 -11.63 -3.32 -4.12
CA SER A 60 -10.65 -2.94 -5.13
C SER A 60 -10.05 -4.19 -5.78
N THR A 61 -9.93 -4.17 -7.10
CA THR A 61 -9.18 -5.14 -7.93
C THR A 61 -8.51 -4.40 -9.08
N SER A 62 -7.38 -4.88 -9.59
CA SER A 62 -6.78 -4.31 -10.80
C SER A 62 -7.66 -4.53 -12.03
N ALA A 63 -7.85 -3.48 -12.83
CA ALA A 63 -8.57 -3.57 -14.10
C ALA A 63 -7.88 -4.52 -15.09
N LEU A 64 -6.57 -4.33 -15.32
CA LEU A 64 -5.78 -5.00 -16.36
C LEU A 64 -4.82 -6.06 -15.83
N LEU A 65 -4.99 -6.55 -14.60
CA LEU A 65 -4.28 -7.76 -14.16
C LEU A 65 -5.08 -8.99 -14.61
N PRO A 66 -4.57 -9.82 -15.53
CA PRO A 66 -5.26 -11.03 -15.96
C PRO A 66 -5.11 -12.15 -14.93
N ASP A 67 -6.08 -13.04 -14.88
CA ASP A 67 -6.17 -14.17 -13.94
C ASP A 67 -4.93 -15.07 -13.99
N ARG A 68 -4.35 -15.26 -15.18
CA ARG A 68 -3.07 -15.95 -15.38
C ARG A 68 -1.93 -15.33 -14.59
N ILE A 69 -1.89 -14.01 -14.40
CA ILE A 69 -0.89 -13.33 -13.57
C ILE A 69 -1.38 -13.26 -12.12
N ARG A 70 -2.64 -12.89 -11.88
CA ARG A 70 -3.23 -12.72 -10.53
C ARG A 70 -3.02 -13.94 -9.63
N TYR A 71 -3.17 -15.15 -10.18
CA TYR A 71 -3.05 -16.42 -9.43
C TYR A 71 -1.76 -17.20 -9.70
N ALA A 72 -0.79 -16.62 -10.42
CA ALA A 72 0.51 -17.26 -10.61
C ALA A 72 1.34 -17.26 -9.32
N SER A 73 2.34 -18.14 -9.26
CA SER A 73 3.32 -18.13 -8.17
C SER A 73 4.13 -16.84 -8.15
N VAL A 74 4.66 -16.44 -6.99
CA VAL A 74 5.51 -15.24 -6.84
C VAL A 74 6.60 -15.17 -7.91
N LYS A 75 7.32 -16.27 -8.14
CA LYS A 75 8.41 -16.40 -9.13
C LYS A 75 7.97 -16.21 -10.59
N GLU A 76 6.69 -16.39 -10.89
CA GLU A 76 6.11 -16.11 -12.20
C GLU A 76 5.61 -14.65 -12.27
N ARG A 77 5.00 -14.16 -11.19
CA ARG A 77 4.53 -12.76 -11.09
C ARG A 77 5.69 -11.76 -11.14
N GLU A 78 6.82 -12.04 -10.49
CA GLU A 78 8.07 -11.27 -10.57
C GLU A 78 8.61 -11.10 -12.01
N LYS A 79 8.18 -11.92 -12.96
CA LYS A 79 8.59 -11.80 -14.38
C LYS A 79 7.62 -10.99 -15.22
N ALA A 80 6.36 -10.90 -14.79
CA ALA A 80 5.24 -10.38 -15.58
C ALA A 80 5.48 -8.95 -16.10
N PHE A 81 6.07 -8.08 -15.27
CA PHE A 81 6.37 -6.70 -15.61
C PHE A 81 7.86 -6.34 -15.47
N SER A 82 8.74 -7.36 -15.47
CA SER A 82 10.20 -7.24 -15.30
C SER A 82 10.93 -6.31 -16.27
N LYS A 83 10.29 -5.93 -17.39
CA LYS A 83 10.81 -5.00 -18.41
C LYS A 83 10.19 -3.60 -18.34
N HIS A 84 9.23 -3.37 -17.46
CA HIS A 84 8.45 -2.14 -17.35
C HIS A 84 8.79 -1.40 -16.06
N HIS A 85 8.72 -0.08 -16.10
CA HIS A 85 8.87 0.76 -14.91
C HIS A 85 7.52 0.91 -14.22
N GLY A 86 7.51 0.70 -12.90
CA GLY A 86 6.30 0.83 -12.09
C GLY A 86 6.13 2.25 -11.57
N HIS A 87 7.23 2.81 -11.07
CA HIS A 87 7.25 4.13 -10.47
C HIS A 87 8.60 4.84 -10.60
N PHE A 88 8.53 6.16 -10.55
CA PHE A 88 9.67 7.06 -10.64
C PHE A 88 9.70 7.97 -9.41
N CYS A 89 10.74 7.86 -8.59
CA CYS A 89 10.92 8.64 -7.36
C CYS A 89 11.90 9.81 -7.58
N ALA A 90 11.49 11.03 -7.24
CA ALA A 90 12.39 12.20 -7.22
C ALA A 90 13.18 12.33 -5.90
N TYR A 91 13.02 11.38 -4.98
CA TYR A 91 13.70 11.34 -3.68
C TYR A 91 14.67 10.16 -3.60
N TYR A 92 15.92 10.43 -3.25
CA TYR A 92 17.01 9.44 -3.27
C TYR A 92 16.86 8.27 -2.28
N LYS A 93 15.99 8.38 -1.26
CA LYS A 93 15.66 7.25 -0.38
C LYS A 93 14.53 6.44 -1.03
N SER A 94 14.94 5.41 -1.78
CA SER A 94 14.16 4.61 -2.75
C SER A 94 13.13 3.66 -2.13
N SER A 95 12.14 4.23 -1.45
CA SER A 95 10.97 3.51 -0.94
C SER A 95 9.84 4.42 -0.44
N CYS A 96 10.08 5.72 -0.23
CA CYS A 96 9.05 6.64 0.25
C CYS A 96 8.44 7.46 -0.91
N PHE A 97 7.12 7.41 -1.09
CA PHE A 97 6.41 8.15 -2.16
C PHE A 97 6.21 9.64 -1.84
N ALA A 98 7.16 10.27 -1.15
CA ALA A 98 7.18 11.70 -0.87
C ALA A 98 7.19 12.58 -2.15
N SER A 99 7.64 12.00 -3.28
CA SER A 99 7.45 12.52 -4.63
C SER A 99 7.63 11.37 -5.62
N VAL A 100 6.50 10.89 -6.15
CA VAL A 100 6.43 9.74 -7.06
C VAL A 100 5.63 10.08 -8.33
N MET A 101 6.00 9.49 -9.46
CA MET A 101 5.10 9.27 -10.58
C MET A 101 4.85 7.77 -10.74
N LEU A 102 3.58 7.37 -10.83
CA LEU A 102 3.18 6.00 -11.15
C LEU A 102 2.87 5.90 -12.65
N THR A 103 3.22 4.79 -13.28
CA THR A 103 2.87 4.56 -14.69
C THR A 103 1.41 4.13 -14.84
N CYS A 104 0.79 4.42 -15.98
CA CYS A 104 -0.58 3.96 -16.25
C CYS A 104 -0.68 2.43 -16.18
N LEU A 105 0.33 1.73 -16.72
CA LEU A 105 0.44 0.27 -16.65
C LEU A 105 0.51 -0.22 -15.20
N ALA A 106 1.29 0.43 -14.33
CA ALA A 106 1.31 0.11 -12.90
C ALA A 106 -0.07 0.29 -12.25
N ILE A 107 -0.71 1.46 -12.40
CA ILE A 107 -2.04 1.72 -11.80
C ILE A 107 -3.06 0.69 -12.27
N SER A 108 -3.06 0.36 -13.58
CA SER A 108 -4.02 -0.59 -14.15
C SER A 108 -3.80 -2.05 -13.74
N THR A 109 -2.59 -2.45 -13.33
CA THR A 109 -2.22 -3.85 -13.04
C THR A 109 -1.91 -4.13 -11.57
N VAL A 110 -1.55 -3.11 -10.79
CA VAL A 110 -1.33 -3.16 -9.32
C VAL A 110 -2.59 -2.77 -8.55
N GLY A 111 -3.45 -1.96 -9.18
CA GLY A 111 -4.66 -1.40 -8.60
C GLY A 111 -4.35 -0.11 -7.85
N TYR A 112 -5.32 0.40 -7.09
CA TYR A 112 -5.14 1.63 -6.31
C TYR A 112 -4.35 1.38 -5.01
N PHE A 113 -3.97 2.47 -4.33
CA PHE A 113 -3.55 2.43 -2.93
C PHE A 113 -4.62 1.78 -2.06
N ASP A 114 -4.21 1.03 -1.05
CA ASP A 114 -5.13 0.36 -0.14
C ASP A 114 -5.67 1.36 0.89
N GLU A 115 -6.96 1.69 0.79
CA GLU A 115 -7.62 2.71 1.62
C GLU A 115 -7.78 2.32 3.10
N ASP A 116 -7.50 1.07 3.49
CA ASP A 116 -7.44 0.69 4.90
C ASP A 116 -6.15 1.13 5.61
N PHE A 117 -5.15 1.63 4.88
CA PHE A 117 -4.04 2.43 5.45
C PHE A 117 -4.51 3.84 5.81
N TYR A 118 -5.45 3.94 6.74
CA TYR A 118 -6.12 5.17 7.14
C TYR A 118 -5.64 5.67 8.51
N PRO A 119 -5.29 6.97 8.68
CA PRO A 119 -5.51 8.07 7.73
C PRO A 119 -4.33 8.38 6.80
N ALA A 120 -3.14 7.86 7.11
CA ALA A 120 -1.90 8.04 6.35
C ALA A 120 -0.82 7.06 6.85
N TYR A 121 0.23 6.91 6.05
CA TYR A 121 1.41 6.05 6.22
C TYR A 121 1.20 4.57 5.96
N VAL A 122 2.20 3.99 5.28
CA VAL A 122 2.32 2.59 4.83
C VAL A 122 1.55 2.27 3.54
N GLU A 123 0.68 3.16 3.05
CA GLU A 123 0.07 3.03 1.71
C GLU A 123 1.12 2.99 0.59
N ASP A 124 2.20 3.76 0.71
CA ASP A 124 3.30 3.81 -0.24
C ASP A 124 4.20 2.58 -0.20
N VAL A 125 4.51 2.11 1.01
CA VAL A 125 5.24 0.85 1.23
C VAL A 125 4.44 -0.34 0.70
N ASP A 126 3.13 -0.40 0.97
CA ASP A 126 2.21 -1.43 0.46
C ASP A 126 2.21 -1.46 -1.08
N TYR A 127 2.05 -0.30 -1.71
CA TYR A 127 2.05 -0.19 -3.17
C TYR A 127 3.41 -0.59 -3.76
N SER A 128 4.52 -0.17 -3.14
CA SER A 128 5.88 -0.53 -3.56
C SER A 128 6.15 -2.04 -3.44
N LEU A 129 5.68 -2.68 -2.37
CA LEU A 129 5.74 -4.14 -2.22
C LEU A 129 4.91 -4.86 -3.31
N ARG A 130 3.71 -4.36 -3.62
CA ARG A 130 2.89 -4.91 -4.72
C ARG A 130 3.55 -4.73 -6.10
N LEU A 131 4.17 -3.59 -6.37
CA LEU A 131 4.96 -3.38 -7.59
C LEU A 131 6.08 -4.42 -7.75
N ARG A 132 6.86 -4.62 -6.68
CA ARG A 132 7.99 -5.57 -6.68
C ARG A 132 7.52 -7.01 -6.86
N LEU A 133 6.39 -7.40 -6.24
CA LEU A 133 5.75 -8.72 -6.41
C LEU A 133 5.12 -8.95 -7.80
N LEU A 134 5.06 -7.91 -8.66
CA LEU A 134 4.72 -8.00 -10.09
C LEU A 134 5.94 -7.81 -11.00
N GLY A 135 7.14 -7.62 -10.42
CA GLY A 135 8.39 -7.46 -11.15
C GLY A 135 8.68 -6.05 -11.67
N PHE A 136 7.84 -5.06 -11.37
CA PHE A 136 8.06 -3.71 -11.88
C PHE A 136 9.39 -3.10 -11.40
N GLN A 137 10.06 -2.39 -12.31
CA GLN A 137 11.30 -1.67 -12.00
C GLN A 137 11.00 -0.33 -11.29
N GLU A 138 11.80 -0.03 -10.27
CA GLU A 138 11.83 1.26 -9.56
C GLU A 138 12.92 2.16 -10.16
N ARG A 139 12.58 3.42 -10.48
CA ARG A 139 13.55 4.40 -10.99
C ARG A 139 13.69 5.60 -10.06
N ASN A 140 14.87 5.79 -9.48
CA ASN A 140 15.21 7.06 -8.84
C ASN A 140 15.66 8.07 -9.90
N VAL A 141 15.10 9.27 -9.89
CA VAL A 141 15.35 10.32 -10.89
C VAL A 141 16.04 11.49 -10.21
N LEU A 142 17.29 11.73 -10.59
CA LEU A 142 18.17 12.75 -10.02
C LEU A 142 18.10 14.11 -10.77
N CYS A 143 16.94 14.45 -11.32
CA CYS A 143 16.75 15.65 -12.16
C CYS A 143 16.58 16.92 -11.31
N GLY A 144 17.66 17.36 -10.65
CA GLY A 144 17.69 18.61 -9.88
C GLY A 144 17.38 18.43 -8.39
N LYS A 145 16.85 19.47 -7.75
CA LYS A 145 16.72 19.53 -6.27
C LYS A 145 15.28 19.30 -5.83
N PHE A 146 15.02 18.16 -5.19
CA PHE A 146 13.83 17.92 -4.39
C PHE A 146 14.16 18.03 -2.90
N VAL A 147 13.49 18.95 -2.19
CA VAL A 147 13.63 19.10 -0.74
C VAL A 147 12.37 18.58 -0.05
N HIS A 148 12.49 17.40 0.58
CA HIS A 148 11.48 16.81 1.45
C HIS A 148 11.70 17.23 2.91
N ARG A 149 10.69 17.86 3.53
CA ARG A 149 10.67 18.16 4.97
C ARG A 149 9.95 17.02 5.72
N GLY A 150 10.72 15.99 6.09
CA GLY A 150 10.19 14.81 6.77
C GLY A 150 9.39 15.15 8.04
N SER A 151 8.32 14.38 8.28
CA SER A 151 7.45 14.46 9.46
C SER A 151 6.95 15.88 9.80
N LEU A 152 6.78 16.75 8.80
CA LEU A 152 6.32 18.12 9.04
C LEU A 152 4.87 18.14 9.55
N SER A 153 3.96 17.39 8.92
CA SER A 153 2.56 17.28 9.34
C SER A 153 2.42 16.76 10.79
N ILE A 154 3.24 15.75 11.16
CA ILE A 154 3.32 15.25 12.54
C ILE A 154 3.73 16.37 13.50
N ARG A 155 4.87 17.05 13.24
CA ARG A 155 5.38 18.10 14.13
C ARG A 155 4.42 19.28 14.26
N LEU A 156 3.79 19.69 13.17
CA LEU A 156 2.77 20.74 13.21
C LEU A 156 1.52 20.30 13.97
N SER A 157 1.08 19.04 13.84
CA SER A 157 -0.06 18.52 14.60
C SER A 157 0.16 18.51 16.12
N GLU A 158 1.41 18.46 16.57
CA GLU A 158 1.83 18.52 17.97
C GLU A 158 1.97 19.95 18.51
N GLN A 159 2.01 20.96 17.62
CA GLN A 159 2.23 22.37 17.96
C GLN A 159 0.99 23.26 17.77
N LEU A 160 0.06 22.85 16.90
CA LEU A 160 -1.11 23.63 16.52
C LEU A 160 -2.39 23.11 17.19
N GLU A 161 -3.20 24.03 17.72
CA GLU A 161 -4.51 23.74 18.32
C GLU A 161 -5.66 23.99 17.30
N LEU A 162 -5.39 23.70 16.01
CA LEU A 162 -6.40 23.72 14.96
C LEU A 162 -7.22 22.42 14.95
N PRO A 163 -8.50 22.42 14.53
CA PRO A 163 -9.34 21.21 14.50
C PRO A 163 -8.68 20.01 13.80
N ASP A 164 -8.09 20.22 12.61
CA ASP A 164 -7.42 19.14 11.85
C ASP A 164 -6.14 18.64 12.54
N ALA A 165 -5.41 19.53 13.21
CA ALA A 165 -4.21 19.19 13.97
C ALA A 165 -4.56 18.31 15.19
N LEU A 166 -5.62 18.69 15.92
CA LEU A 166 -6.17 17.92 17.05
C LEU A 166 -6.74 16.57 16.60
N TRP A 167 -7.50 16.55 15.50
CA TRP A 167 -8.02 15.33 14.89
C TRP A 167 -6.88 14.36 14.55
N TYR A 168 -5.86 14.85 13.85
CA TYR A 168 -4.72 14.03 13.45
C TYR A 168 -3.89 13.57 14.65
N ARG A 169 -3.68 14.43 15.66
CA ARG A 169 -2.98 14.09 16.91
C ARG A 169 -3.68 12.92 17.63
N ARG A 170 -5.01 12.96 17.74
CA ARG A 170 -5.83 11.87 18.31
C ARG A 170 -5.72 10.59 17.49
N VAL A 171 -5.99 10.64 16.18
CA VAL A 171 -5.97 9.45 15.32
C VAL A 171 -4.58 8.81 15.26
N LYS A 172 -3.50 9.61 15.17
CA LYS A 172 -2.11 9.14 15.21
C LYS A 172 -1.83 8.31 16.48
N SER A 173 -2.40 8.70 17.62
CA SER A 173 -2.17 7.99 18.90
C SER A 173 -2.75 6.58 18.94
N LEU A 174 -3.75 6.27 18.09
CA LEU A 174 -4.32 4.93 17.96
C LEU A 174 -3.39 3.93 17.24
N MET A 175 -2.38 4.39 16.50
CA MET A 175 -1.50 3.54 15.68
C MET A 175 -2.25 2.59 14.72
N THR A 176 -3.35 3.07 14.14
CA THR A 176 -4.37 2.30 13.37
C THR A 176 -3.82 1.34 12.31
N ASN A 177 -2.71 1.71 11.66
CA ASN A 177 -2.13 0.93 10.57
C ASN A 177 -1.23 -0.20 11.07
N GLN A 178 -0.69 -0.13 12.30
CA GLN A 178 0.17 -1.19 12.85
C GLN A 178 -0.51 -2.59 12.87
N PRO A 179 -1.73 -2.78 13.41
CA PRO A 179 -2.40 -4.08 13.34
C PRO A 179 -2.75 -4.48 11.90
N TYR A 180 -3.10 -3.53 11.03
CA TYR A 180 -3.42 -3.80 9.64
C TYR A 180 -2.20 -4.30 8.85
N VAL A 181 -1.00 -3.71 9.04
CA VAL A 181 0.25 -4.21 8.45
C VAL A 181 0.63 -5.58 8.99
N VAL A 182 0.46 -5.83 10.29
CA VAL A 182 0.75 -7.14 10.88
C VAL A 182 -0.13 -8.21 10.26
N MET A 183 -1.42 -7.95 10.08
CA MET A 183 -2.34 -8.88 9.41
C MET A 183 -2.04 -9.03 7.91
N LYS A 184 -1.87 -7.91 7.18
CA LYS A 184 -1.71 -7.94 5.72
C LYS A 184 -0.34 -8.45 5.26
N TRP A 185 0.74 -8.09 5.95
CA TRP A 185 2.11 -8.37 5.49
C TRP A 185 2.92 -9.25 6.46
N ASN A 186 2.30 -9.77 7.53
CA ASN A 186 2.99 -10.52 8.58
C ASN A 186 4.14 -9.67 9.20
N GLY A 187 3.86 -8.37 9.36
CA GLY A 187 4.71 -7.34 9.95
C GLY A 187 5.63 -6.59 8.97
N LEU A 188 6.02 -5.36 9.33
CA LEU A 188 6.91 -4.49 8.52
C LEU A 188 8.30 -5.09 8.22
N LYS A 189 8.71 -6.15 8.90
CA LYS A 189 9.94 -6.91 8.58
C LYS A 189 9.88 -7.62 7.22
N ALA A 190 8.71 -7.73 6.60
CA ALA A 190 8.56 -8.20 5.21
C ALA A 190 9.37 -7.36 4.19
N CYS A 191 9.77 -6.13 4.53
CA CYS A 191 10.67 -5.32 3.71
C CYS A 191 12.15 -5.78 3.77
N CYS A 192 12.52 -6.69 4.67
CA CYS A 192 13.91 -7.08 4.94
C CYS A 192 14.21 -8.56 4.65
N ASP A 193 13.27 -9.47 4.92
CA ASP A 193 13.52 -10.93 4.94
C ASP A 193 12.98 -11.68 3.70
N GLY A 194 12.90 -10.99 2.55
CA GLY A 194 12.32 -11.51 1.30
C GLY A 194 10.82 -11.28 1.16
N TYR A 195 10.33 -11.22 -0.08
CA TYR A 195 8.98 -10.75 -0.40
C TYR A 195 7.89 -11.76 0.01
N LYS A 196 7.29 -11.54 1.20
CA LYS A 196 6.06 -12.22 1.60
C LYS A 196 4.89 -11.74 0.76
N GLU A 197 4.01 -12.65 0.35
CA GLU A 197 2.73 -12.30 -0.26
C GLU A 197 1.79 -11.66 0.78
N PRO A 198 0.91 -10.73 0.38
CA PRO A 198 -0.10 -10.22 1.30
C PRO A 198 -1.02 -11.36 1.75
N TYR A 199 -1.42 -11.34 3.02
CA TYR A 199 -2.24 -12.35 3.67
C TYR A 199 -1.67 -13.78 3.52
N ASP A 200 -0.35 -13.94 3.51
CA ASP A 200 0.36 -15.21 3.20
C ASP A 200 -0.12 -15.87 1.87
N GLY A 201 -0.50 -15.01 0.90
CA GLY A 201 -1.01 -15.39 -0.42
C GLY A 201 -2.41 -16.01 -0.39
N MET A 202 -3.17 -15.81 0.69
CA MET A 202 -4.57 -16.23 0.80
C MET A 202 -5.50 -15.34 -0.05
N VAL A 203 -5.10 -14.09 -0.31
CA VAL A 203 -5.82 -13.09 -1.13
C VAL A 203 -4.88 -12.68 -2.27
N PRO A 204 -5.38 -12.40 -3.49
CA PRO A 204 -4.51 -11.93 -4.55
C PRO A 204 -3.90 -10.56 -4.26
N LEU A 205 -2.78 -10.30 -4.91
CA LEU A 205 -1.96 -9.12 -4.67
C LEU A 205 -2.71 -7.79 -4.88
N ASP A 206 -3.57 -7.72 -5.89
CA ASP A 206 -4.30 -6.53 -6.31
C ASP A 206 -5.58 -6.28 -5.50
N VAL A 207 -5.91 -7.15 -4.56
CA VAL A 207 -7.20 -7.17 -3.86
C VAL A 207 -7.09 -6.60 -2.45
N TRP A 208 -7.97 -5.64 -2.15
CA TRP A 208 -8.26 -5.18 -0.80
C TRP A 208 -9.75 -4.80 -0.69
N VAL A 209 -10.31 -4.81 0.52
CA VAL A 209 -11.75 -4.64 0.76
C VAL A 209 -11.98 -3.61 1.84
N LYS A 210 -12.54 -2.46 1.48
CA LYS A 210 -12.69 -1.31 2.37
C LYS A 210 -13.39 -1.66 3.68
N GLY A 211 -12.65 -1.54 4.77
CA GLY A 211 -13.08 -1.65 6.15
C GLY A 211 -13.85 -0.40 6.61
N GLU A 212 -14.92 -0.03 5.89
CA GLU A 212 -15.66 1.23 6.13
C GLU A 212 -16.05 1.43 7.60
N ALA A 213 -16.55 0.38 8.28
CA ALA A 213 -16.89 0.44 9.70
C ALA A 213 -15.67 0.75 10.61
N ARG A 214 -14.46 0.31 10.25
CA ARG A 214 -13.21 0.65 10.95
C ARG A 214 -12.83 2.10 10.66
N ILE A 215 -12.86 2.53 9.40
CA ILE A 215 -12.55 3.91 8.99
C ILE A 215 -13.48 4.92 9.70
N GLN A 216 -14.78 4.64 9.78
CA GLN A 216 -15.75 5.51 10.46
C GLN A 216 -15.50 5.59 11.97
N ARG A 217 -15.13 4.49 12.65
CA ARG A 217 -14.71 4.52 14.06
C ARG A 217 -13.45 5.37 14.29
N ILE A 218 -12.49 5.32 13.35
CA ILE A 218 -11.27 6.14 13.42
C ILE A 218 -11.61 7.63 13.26
N ARG A 219 -12.48 7.99 12.30
CA ARG A 219 -12.94 9.38 12.08
C ARG A 219 -13.64 9.94 13.32
N ALA A 220 -14.64 9.22 13.84
CA ALA A 220 -15.40 9.62 15.03
C ALA A 220 -14.49 9.85 16.25
N HIS A 221 -13.44 9.04 16.42
CA HIS A 221 -12.46 9.25 17.49
C HIS A 221 -11.63 10.52 17.30
N GLY A 222 -11.17 10.81 16.08
CA GLY A 222 -10.48 12.06 15.78
C GLY A 222 -11.32 13.30 16.11
N HIS A 223 -12.64 13.23 15.85
CA HIS A 223 -13.60 14.30 16.16
C HIS A 223 -14.04 14.36 17.64
N ASP A 224 -13.53 13.48 18.52
CA ASP A 224 -13.93 13.35 19.95
C ASP A 224 -15.38 12.89 20.19
N GLU A 225 -16.05 12.40 19.14
CA GLU A 225 -17.41 11.83 19.24
C GLU A 225 -17.41 10.54 20.08
N VAL A 226 -16.27 9.83 20.11
CA VAL A 226 -16.07 8.61 20.91
C VAL A 226 -14.79 8.65 21.74
N ARG A 227 -14.95 8.69 23.07
CA ARG A 227 -13.84 8.74 24.05
C ARG A 227 -12.95 7.50 24.09
N ARG A 228 -13.44 6.35 23.60
CA ARG A 228 -12.68 5.09 23.44
C ARG A 228 -13.15 4.38 22.17
N VAL A 229 -12.21 3.98 21.32
CA VAL A 229 -12.50 3.11 20.18
C VAL A 229 -12.57 1.66 20.67
N GLN A 230 -13.70 0.98 20.46
CA GLN A 230 -13.89 -0.41 20.92
C GLN A 230 -12.96 -1.41 20.23
N SER A 231 -12.69 -1.21 18.94
CA SER A 231 -11.64 -1.92 18.19
C SER A 231 -11.25 -1.13 16.94
N ILE A 232 -9.95 -1.01 16.70
CA ILE A 232 -9.32 -0.47 15.47
C ILE A 232 -8.91 -1.60 14.51
N ASP A 233 -9.22 -2.84 14.84
CA ASP A 233 -8.87 -4.01 14.06
C ASP A 233 -9.69 -4.05 12.77
N TYR A 234 -9.06 -4.58 11.73
CA TYR A 234 -9.73 -4.83 10.46
C TYR A 234 -10.57 -6.11 10.56
N ASP A 235 -11.78 -6.07 10.01
CA ASP A 235 -12.70 -7.20 10.03
C ASP A 235 -12.22 -8.30 9.06
N GLY A 236 -11.63 -9.35 9.64
CA GLY A 236 -11.10 -10.48 8.91
C GLY A 236 -12.13 -11.28 8.11
N SER A 237 -13.43 -11.05 8.31
CA SER A 237 -14.48 -11.71 7.51
C SER A 237 -14.68 -11.08 6.12
N LEU A 238 -14.29 -9.81 5.94
CA LEU A 238 -14.53 -9.05 4.70
C LEU A 238 -13.87 -9.65 3.46
N TRP A 239 -12.79 -10.43 3.63
CA TRP A 239 -12.04 -11.06 2.56
C TRP A 239 -12.34 -12.55 2.37
N TYR A 240 -13.19 -13.14 3.22
CA TYR A 240 -13.62 -14.54 3.06
C TYR A 240 -14.25 -14.86 1.69
N PRO A 241 -15.03 -13.96 1.04
CA PRO A 241 -15.52 -14.20 -0.32
C PRO A 241 -14.43 -14.28 -1.39
N PHE A 242 -13.20 -13.84 -1.06
CA PHE A 242 -12.12 -13.60 -2.01
C PHE A 242 -10.86 -14.44 -1.75
N MET A 243 -10.92 -15.40 -0.82
CA MET A 243 -9.79 -16.28 -0.50
C MET A 243 -9.52 -17.30 -1.62
N THR A 244 -8.25 -17.44 -2.01
CA THR A 244 -7.77 -18.37 -3.05
C THR A 244 -7.44 -19.76 -2.48
N LYS A 245 -7.22 -19.85 -1.17
CA LYS A 245 -6.85 -21.05 -0.39
C LYS A 245 -7.91 -21.29 0.71
N GLY A 246 -8.11 -22.55 1.12
CA GLY A 246 -9.16 -22.94 2.09
C GLY A 246 -8.87 -22.51 3.54
N ARG A 247 -9.95 -22.40 4.35
CA ARG A 247 -10.04 -21.99 5.78
C ARG A 247 -8.83 -21.25 6.37
N TRP A 248 -9.03 -19.95 6.58
CA TRP A 248 -8.23 -19.14 7.50
C TRP A 248 -8.23 -19.74 8.93
N PHE A 249 -7.02 -19.93 9.50
CA PHE A 249 -6.82 -20.35 10.89
C PHE A 249 -6.31 -19.20 11.79
N GLY A 250 -6.48 -17.95 11.36
CA GLY A 250 -5.89 -16.76 12.00
C GLY A 250 -6.51 -16.30 13.32
N ASP A 251 -7.35 -17.11 13.98
CA ASP A 251 -7.89 -16.78 15.31
C ASP A 251 -6.91 -17.14 16.46
N LYS A 252 -5.68 -17.55 16.13
CA LYS A 252 -4.62 -17.89 17.10
C LYS A 252 -3.97 -16.69 17.80
N HIS A 253 -4.23 -15.45 17.36
CA HIS A 253 -3.65 -14.24 17.97
C HIS A 253 -4.53 -13.55 19.03
N LYS A 254 -5.69 -14.12 19.38
CA LYS A 254 -6.52 -13.62 20.49
C LYS A 254 -5.91 -13.83 21.89
N PHE A 255 -4.78 -14.53 22.01
CA PHE A 255 -4.03 -14.70 23.26
C PHE A 255 -2.56 -14.30 23.09
N CYS A 256 -2.27 -13.02 23.32
CA CYS A 256 -1.13 -12.50 24.11
C CYS A 256 -1.00 -10.97 23.94
N PHE A 257 -1.97 -10.22 24.48
CA PHE A 257 -1.71 -8.84 24.89
C PHE A 257 -0.80 -8.85 26.12
N LEU A 258 0.49 -9.17 25.92
CA LEU A 258 1.51 -8.82 26.90
C LEU A 258 1.95 -7.39 26.60
N ILE A 259 1.52 -6.46 27.45
CA ILE A 259 1.94 -5.07 27.41
C ILE A 259 3.45 -5.02 27.69
N LEU A 260 4.26 -4.91 26.64
CA LEU A 260 5.70 -4.64 26.77
C LEU A 260 5.96 -3.16 26.48
N PHE A 261 5.73 -2.32 27.50
CA PHE A 261 6.26 -0.96 27.53
C PHE A 261 7.80 -1.03 27.47
N PHE A 262 8.39 -0.65 26.34
CA PHE A 262 9.82 -0.34 26.27
C PHE A 262 10.05 1.10 25.80
N LEU A 263 10.00 1.98 26.79
CA LEU A 263 10.87 3.15 26.97
C LEU A 263 11.84 3.48 25.81
N ILE A 264 11.43 4.42 24.96
CA ILE A 264 12.36 5.42 24.38
C ILE A 264 11.74 6.81 24.57
N PHE A 265 11.60 7.20 25.85
CA PHE A 265 11.46 8.59 26.27
C PHE A 265 12.29 8.79 27.54
N LYS A 266 13.50 9.31 27.37
CA LYS A 266 14.18 10.12 28.40
C LYS A 266 14.73 11.38 27.75
N PHE A 267 14.56 12.48 28.46
CA PHE A 267 14.95 13.82 28.03
C PHE A 267 16.48 14.02 28.03
N THR A 268 16.88 14.97 27.17
CA THR A 268 18.13 15.75 26.99
C THR A 268 18.61 16.54 28.24
N PRO A 269 19.69 17.37 28.18
CA PRO A 269 20.91 17.49 27.33
C PRO A 269 22.19 17.42 28.24
N PRO A 270 23.38 18.09 28.04
CA PRO A 270 23.99 18.83 26.92
C PRO A 270 25.47 18.39 26.62
N PHE A 271 26.34 19.34 26.23
CA PHE A 271 27.72 19.24 25.68
C PHE A 271 27.80 18.65 24.26
N GLY A 272 28.59 19.17 23.31
CA GLY A 272 29.50 20.32 23.30
C GLY A 272 30.67 20.06 22.32
N TYR A 273 31.14 21.08 21.58
CA TYR A 273 32.22 21.05 20.56
C TYR A 273 31.82 20.36 19.22
N LEU A 274 31.83 21.04 18.06
CA LEU A 274 32.94 21.63 17.26
C LEU A 274 33.81 20.60 16.52
N HIS A 275 33.63 20.48 15.19
CA HIS A 275 34.56 21.07 14.22
C HIS A 275 33.95 21.13 12.80
N GLU A 276 34.29 22.23 12.10
CA GLU A 276 34.34 22.50 10.64
C GLU A 276 33.44 21.71 9.66
#